data_AF-N8P250-F1
#
_entry.id   AF-N8P250-F1
#
_cell.length_a   1.000
_cell.length_b   1.000
_cell.length_c   1.000
_cell.angle_alpha   90.00
_cell.angle_beta   90.00
_cell.angle_gamma   90.00
#
_symmetry.space_group_name_H-M   'P 1'
#
loop_
_entity.id
_entity.type
_entity.pdbx_description
1 polymer ?
#
loop_
_entity_poly.entity_id
_entity_poly.type
_entity_poly.pdbx_seq_one_letter_code
_entity_poly.pdbx_strand_id
1 'polypeptide(L)'
;MTQALLKPWFLVCTLAIGGGVLAGCQPKSDVQPEAAKQQSQNKENAISAIQAKVVPVKLSKPEACDAEGCIQYDIQTVNSNLKWIDDYFIARIKKADPIAFSTEPNQKINTSDGAAPNLSQSSTYVRFVSQYYDQATFAIQSYSYSAGAAHGMYHQEFVNFDLNTKKRLALEDILVKGAEQQVLDALYDANTMWLEQHNIERSQLKLSDNFYYGANGLVFVYPLYELASYAEGMTELNLPYAAMTQLIKAEYLPSLPHYPAP
;
A
#
# COMPACT_ATOMS: atom_id res chain seq x y z
N MET A 1 -45.19 -47.53 17.27
CA MET A 1 -45.02 -48.98 17.08
C MET A 1 -43.53 -49.26 17.02
N THR A 2 -43.07 -49.98 18.04
CA THR A 2 -41.70 -50.41 18.35
C THR A 2 -41.44 -51.82 17.80
N GLN A 3 -40.20 -52.13 17.44
CA GLN A 3 -39.56 -53.48 17.45
C GLN A 3 -38.06 -53.26 17.11
N ALA A 4 -37.10 -53.32 18.03
CA ALA A 4 -36.57 -54.42 18.85
C ALA A 4 -35.63 -55.39 18.09
N LEU A 5 -34.32 -55.14 18.26
CA LEU A 5 -33.18 -56.04 18.54
C LEU A 5 -33.38 -57.56 18.41
N LEU A 6 -32.39 -58.25 17.78
CA LEU A 6 -31.50 -59.27 18.42
C LEU A 6 -30.62 -60.02 17.38
N LYS A 7 -29.32 -60.13 17.69
CA LYS A 7 -28.34 -61.16 17.24
C LYS A 7 -28.21 -62.15 18.42
N PRO A 8 -27.86 -63.46 18.27
CA PRO A 8 -26.44 -63.86 18.13
C PRO A 8 -26.13 -65.29 17.56
N TRP A 9 -24.82 -65.60 17.39
CA TRP A 9 -24.04 -66.86 17.65
C TRP A 9 -24.44 -68.22 17.00
N PHE A 10 -23.56 -69.19 16.63
CA PHE A 10 -22.13 -69.50 16.81
C PHE A 10 -21.75 -70.82 16.04
N LEU A 11 -20.46 -71.21 16.06
CA LEU A 11 -19.82 -72.55 15.90
C LEU A 11 -19.51 -73.09 14.46
N VAL A 12 -18.43 -73.82 14.10
CA VAL A 12 -17.03 -74.12 14.56
C VAL A 12 -16.46 -75.30 13.69
N CYS A 13 -15.11 -75.49 13.67
CA CYS A 13 -14.31 -76.69 13.27
C CYS A 13 -14.00 -76.91 11.76
N THR A 14 -12.83 -77.38 11.26
CA THR A 14 -11.64 -78.07 11.82
C THR A 14 -10.46 -78.15 10.80
N LEU A 15 -9.22 -78.04 11.32
CA LEU A 15 -7.92 -78.73 11.04
C LEU A 15 -7.61 -79.40 9.67
N ALA A 16 -6.40 -79.15 9.10
CA ALA A 16 -5.22 -80.07 9.10
C ALA A 16 -4.20 -79.92 7.90
N ILE A 17 -2.89 -79.79 8.24
CA ILE A 17 -1.65 -80.34 7.60
C ILE A 17 -1.28 -79.85 6.17
N GLY A 18 -0.05 -79.47 5.76
CA GLY A 18 1.32 -79.48 6.28
C GLY A 18 2.32 -79.30 5.11
N GLY A 19 3.61 -79.05 5.38
CA GLY A 19 4.71 -79.19 4.41
C GLY A 19 5.58 -77.93 4.19
N GLY A 20 6.82 -77.93 4.70
CA GLY A 20 7.76 -76.81 4.61
C GLY A 20 8.75 -76.88 3.45
N VAL A 21 9.45 -75.76 3.21
CA VAL A 21 10.78 -75.72 2.60
C VAL A 21 11.58 -74.59 3.27
N LEU A 22 12.72 -74.93 3.86
CA LEU A 22 13.75 -74.01 4.34
C LEU A 22 14.64 -73.56 3.18
N ALA A 23 15.12 -72.32 3.25
CA ALA A 23 16.48 -71.87 2.92
C ALA A 23 16.53 -70.63 2.00
N GLY A 24 17.20 -69.58 2.48
CA GLY A 24 17.76 -68.53 1.63
C GLY A 24 17.63 -67.10 2.16
N CYS A 25 18.29 -66.76 3.28
CA CYS A 25 18.67 -65.36 3.53
C CYS A 25 20.14 -65.18 3.14
N GLN A 26 20.40 -64.38 2.11
CA GLN A 26 21.69 -63.72 1.90
C GLN A 26 21.52 -62.19 1.96
N PRO A 27 22.56 -61.43 2.38
CA PRO A 27 22.41 -60.12 2.99
C PRO A 27 22.91 -58.95 2.12
N LYS A 28 22.85 -57.75 2.73
CA LYS A 28 23.43 -56.43 2.40
C LYS A 28 22.46 -55.44 1.71
N SER A 29 22.43 -54.16 2.07
CA SER A 29 23.54 -53.32 2.55
C SER A 29 23.07 -52.23 3.51
N ASP A 30 23.92 -51.92 4.49
CA ASP A 30 23.87 -50.69 5.28
C ASP A 30 23.93 -49.46 4.37
N VAL A 31 22.97 -48.55 4.50
CA VAL A 31 23.10 -47.16 4.06
C VAL A 31 23.22 -46.31 5.30
N GLN A 32 24.45 -45.87 5.54
CA GLN A 32 24.82 -44.85 6.50
C GLN A 32 24.03 -43.57 6.19
N PRO A 33 23.42 -42.88 7.17
CA PRO A 33 22.78 -41.60 6.91
C PRO A 33 23.88 -40.57 6.66
N GLU A 34 24.16 -40.31 5.39
CA GLU A 34 24.99 -39.20 4.97
C GLU A 34 24.27 -37.90 5.38
N ALA A 35 24.96 -37.11 6.19
CA ALA A 35 24.48 -35.86 6.74
C ALA A 35 24.22 -34.85 5.62
N ALA A 36 23.04 -34.90 5.01
CA ALA A 36 22.48 -33.75 4.34
C ALA A 36 21.99 -32.79 5.44
N LYS A 37 22.85 -31.82 5.79
CA LYS A 37 22.42 -30.57 6.42
C LYS A 37 21.45 -29.87 5.47
N GLN A 38 20.19 -30.29 5.45
CA GLN A 38 19.10 -29.38 5.15
C GLN A 38 18.90 -28.53 6.40
N GLN A 39 19.73 -27.50 6.52
CA GLN A 39 19.30 -26.31 7.23
C GLN A 39 18.09 -25.79 6.48
N SER A 40 16.91 -26.19 6.94
CA SER A 40 15.71 -25.36 6.84
C SER A 40 16.08 -24.00 7.42
N GLN A 41 16.42 -23.06 6.54
CA GLN A 41 16.27 -21.65 6.80
C GLN A 41 15.02 -21.16 6.07
N ASN A 42 13.87 -21.78 6.35
CA ASN A 42 12.64 -21.01 6.33
C ASN A 42 12.60 -20.19 7.61
N LYS A 43 13.40 -19.11 7.65
CA LYS A 43 12.99 -17.94 8.40
C LYS A 43 11.82 -17.39 7.61
N GLU A 44 10.62 -17.86 7.95
CA GLU A 44 9.41 -17.13 7.61
C GLU A 44 9.63 -15.72 8.18
N ASN A 45 9.96 -14.76 7.31
CA ASN A 45 9.94 -13.36 7.67
C ASN A 45 8.47 -13.06 7.94
N ALA A 46 8.04 -13.22 9.18
CA ALA A 46 6.70 -12.90 9.61
C ALA A 46 6.52 -11.39 9.42
N ILE A 47 5.83 -11.00 8.35
CA ILE A 47 5.47 -9.61 8.10
C ILE A 47 4.54 -9.19 9.23
N SER A 48 5.03 -8.28 10.07
CA SER A 48 4.26 -7.80 11.22
C SER A 48 3.14 -6.89 10.74
N ALA A 49 1.96 -7.02 11.35
CA ALA A 49 0.88 -6.06 11.14
C ALA A 49 1.34 -4.66 11.57
N ILE A 50 1.05 -3.66 10.74
CA ILE A 50 1.38 -2.27 11.04
C ILE A 50 0.44 -1.77 12.14
N GLN A 51 1.05 -1.22 13.19
CA GLN A 51 0.37 -0.46 14.22
C GLN A 51 0.86 0.97 14.07
N ALA A 52 -0.07 1.89 13.80
CA ALA A 52 0.24 3.27 13.45
C ALA A 52 -0.70 4.23 14.17
N LYS A 53 -0.16 5.32 14.70
CA LYS A 53 -0.93 6.43 15.28
C LYS A 53 -0.47 7.75 14.68
N VAL A 54 -1.42 8.62 14.36
CA VAL A 54 -1.12 9.99 13.97
C VAL A 54 -0.63 10.76 15.19
N VAL A 55 0.48 11.48 15.06
CA VAL A 55 1.10 12.26 16.14
C VAL A 55 1.56 13.63 15.62
N PRO A 56 1.43 14.71 16.41
CA PRO A 56 1.94 16.01 16.02
C PRO A 56 3.46 15.99 15.92
N VAL A 57 4.00 16.69 14.90
CA VAL A 57 5.43 16.87 14.74
C VAL A 57 5.89 18.05 15.59
N LYS A 58 6.99 17.88 16.33
CA LYS A 58 7.60 18.99 17.06
C LYS A 58 8.28 19.96 16.08
N LEU A 59 7.65 21.09 15.85
CA LEU A 59 8.18 22.18 15.02
C LEU A 59 9.05 23.11 15.85
N SER A 60 10.20 23.51 15.29
CA SER A 60 11.02 24.59 15.87
C SER A 60 10.32 25.94 15.70
N LYS A 61 9.55 26.06 14.61
CA LYS A 61 8.95 27.30 14.15
C LYS A 61 7.52 27.03 13.64
N PRO A 62 6.54 26.86 14.56
CA PRO A 62 5.15 26.58 14.19
C PRO A 62 4.47 27.75 13.47
N GLU A 63 5.02 28.96 13.58
CA GLU A 63 4.67 30.11 12.75
C GLU A 63 5.96 30.78 12.28
N ALA A 64 6.08 30.99 10.97
CA ALA A 64 7.23 31.65 10.36
C ALA A 64 6.80 32.93 9.64
N CYS A 65 7.47 34.04 9.94
CA CYS A 65 7.16 35.35 9.37
C CYS A 65 8.35 35.95 8.61
N ASP A 66 8.03 36.58 7.49
CA ASP A 66 8.89 37.39 6.64
C ASP A 66 8.32 38.82 6.51
N ALA A 67 8.83 39.59 5.55
CA ALA A 67 8.37 40.97 5.33
C ALA A 67 6.92 41.03 4.80
N GLU A 68 6.47 39.96 4.14
CA GLU A 68 5.21 39.86 3.41
C GLU A 68 4.06 39.33 4.29
N GLY A 69 4.37 38.53 5.32
CA GLY A 69 3.39 38.02 6.26
C GLY A 69 3.93 36.88 7.13
N CYS A 70 3.01 36.05 7.64
CA CYS A 70 3.33 34.84 8.39
C CYS A 70 2.68 33.61 7.76
N ILE A 71 3.30 32.45 7.92
CA ILE A 71 2.74 31.14 7.62
C ILE A 71 2.61 30.36 8.93
N GLN A 72 1.40 29.91 9.24
CA GLN A 72 1.15 28.99 10.33
C GLN A 72 1.20 27.54 9.83
N TYR A 73 1.90 26.67 10.58
CA TYR A 73 2.08 25.26 10.27
C TYR A 73 1.28 24.36 11.22
N ASP A 74 0.52 23.42 10.67
CA ASP A 74 -0.03 22.26 11.41
C ASP A 74 0.44 20.96 10.74
N ILE A 75 1.39 20.29 11.38
CA ILE A 75 2.05 19.12 10.80
C ILE A 75 1.91 17.94 11.75
N GLN A 76 1.29 16.87 11.26
CA GLN A 76 1.19 15.59 11.96
C GLN A 76 1.74 14.47 11.08
N THR A 77 2.48 13.57 11.71
CA THR A 77 3.07 12.40 11.06
C THR A 77 2.48 11.13 11.64
N VAL A 78 3.01 9.98 11.23
CA VAL A 78 2.70 8.69 11.82
C VAL A 78 3.82 8.23 12.74
N ASN A 79 3.46 7.72 13.92
CA ASN A 79 4.32 6.86 14.72
C ASN A 79 3.86 5.41 14.56
N SER A 80 4.71 4.57 13.99
CA SER A 80 4.43 3.17 13.73
C SER A 80 5.36 2.23 14.47
N ASN A 81 5.04 0.93 14.43
CA ASN A 81 5.95 -0.13 14.87
C ASN A 81 7.14 -0.36 13.91
N LEU A 82 7.26 0.40 12.81
CA LEU A 82 8.31 0.29 11.81
C LEU A 82 9.07 1.62 11.66
N LYS A 83 10.17 1.78 12.40
CA LYS A 83 10.95 3.04 12.44
C LYS A 83 11.33 3.60 11.06
N TRP A 84 11.64 2.75 10.09
CA TRP A 84 12.05 3.18 8.76
C TRP A 84 10.92 3.87 7.98
N ILE A 85 9.66 3.53 8.26
CA ILE A 85 8.48 4.21 7.71
C ILE A 85 8.34 5.59 8.36
N ASP A 86 8.43 5.67 9.69
CA ASP A 86 8.38 6.93 10.43
C ASP A 86 9.48 7.90 9.95
N ASP A 87 10.71 7.38 9.78
CA ASP A 87 11.86 8.15 9.28
C ASP A 87 11.62 8.66 7.85
N TYR A 88 11.01 7.85 6.97
CA TYR A 88 10.66 8.26 5.61
C TYR A 88 9.73 9.47 5.63
N PHE A 89 8.65 9.43 6.43
CA PHE A 89 7.69 10.52 6.48
C PHE A 89 8.27 11.78 7.10
N ILE A 90 9.04 11.67 8.20
CA ILE A 90 9.72 12.82 8.79
C ILE A 90 10.69 13.46 7.80
N ALA A 91 11.48 12.66 7.07
CA ALA A 91 12.41 13.19 6.08
C ALA A 91 11.66 13.92 4.95
N ARG A 92 10.53 13.36 4.49
CA ARG A 92 9.70 13.97 3.45
C ARG A 92 9.06 15.28 3.90
N ILE A 93 8.50 15.31 5.11
CA ILE A 93 7.92 16.52 5.72
C ILE A 93 8.98 17.62 5.85
N LYS A 94 10.17 17.30 6.38
CA LYS A 94 11.28 18.28 6.49
C LYS A 94 11.72 18.85 5.16
N LYS A 95 11.67 18.03 4.10
CA LYS A 95 11.98 18.48 2.74
C LYS A 95 10.90 19.40 2.17
N ALA A 96 9.63 19.13 2.47
CA ALA A 96 8.50 19.93 2.00
C ALA A 96 8.40 21.29 2.70
N ASP A 97 8.55 21.32 4.02
CA ASP A 97 8.40 22.52 4.86
C ASP A 97 9.68 22.80 5.70
N PRO A 98 10.85 23.07 5.08
CA PRO A 98 12.10 23.22 5.82
C PRO A 98 12.09 24.40 6.82
N ILE A 99 11.30 25.44 6.52
CA ILE A 99 11.19 26.64 7.38
C ILE A 99 10.54 26.30 8.73
N ALA A 100 9.59 25.38 8.79
CA ALA A 100 8.93 24.95 10.03
C ALA A 100 9.90 24.31 11.05
N PHE A 101 11.07 23.88 10.57
CA PHE A 101 12.14 23.28 11.38
C PHE A 101 13.33 24.20 11.61
N SER A 102 13.36 25.38 10.98
CA SER A 102 14.43 26.36 11.12
C SER A 102 14.49 26.95 12.53
N THR A 103 15.71 27.26 13.00
CA THR A 103 15.95 27.98 14.25
C THR A 103 16.16 29.48 14.05
N GLU A 104 16.18 29.93 12.79
CA GLU A 104 16.34 31.36 12.48
C GLU A 104 15.14 32.17 13.00
N PRO A 105 15.36 33.37 13.57
CA PRO A 105 14.28 34.20 14.09
C PRO A 105 13.31 34.65 12.98
N ASN A 106 12.11 35.06 13.36
CA ASN A 106 11.17 35.72 12.43
C ASN A 106 11.74 37.06 11.96
N GLN A 107 11.52 37.39 10.70
CA GLN A 107 11.83 38.73 10.20
C GLN A 107 10.73 39.70 10.67
N LYS A 108 11.04 40.99 10.60
CA LYS A 108 10.04 42.03 10.87
C LYS A 108 9.06 42.08 9.71
N ILE A 109 7.79 42.10 10.03
CA ILE A 109 6.70 42.20 9.06
C ILE A 109 6.54 43.67 8.68
N ASN A 110 6.46 43.95 7.37
CA ASN A 110 6.21 45.30 6.86
C ASN A 110 4.70 45.55 6.75
N THR A 111 4.02 45.65 7.89
CA THR A 111 2.62 46.10 7.93
C THR A 111 2.55 47.62 8.07
N SER A 112 1.61 48.26 7.37
CA SER A 112 1.21 49.63 7.70
C SER A 112 0.76 49.71 9.16
N ASP A 113 1.04 50.82 9.84
CA ASP A 113 0.77 51.00 11.27
C ASP A 113 -0.68 50.60 11.62
N GLY A 114 -0.83 49.47 12.32
CA GLY A 114 -2.11 48.94 12.82
C GLY A 114 -2.77 47.82 12.01
N ALA A 115 -2.22 47.39 10.87
CA ALA A 115 -2.76 46.24 10.13
C ALA A 115 -2.25 44.91 10.72
N ALA A 116 -3.14 43.92 10.86
CA ALA A 116 -2.74 42.56 11.19
C ALA A 116 -1.87 41.97 10.05
N PRO A 117 -0.86 41.15 10.36
CA PRO A 117 -0.05 40.53 9.32
C PRO A 117 -0.90 39.58 8.46
N ASN A 118 -0.58 39.52 7.17
CA ASN A 118 -1.13 38.51 6.27
C ASN A 118 -0.82 37.11 6.83
N LEU A 119 -1.84 36.32 7.16
CA LEU A 119 -1.68 34.98 7.71
C LEU A 119 -2.02 33.90 6.67
N SER A 120 -0.97 33.25 6.19
CA SER A 120 -1.03 32.06 5.35
C SER A 120 -1.03 30.79 6.21
N GLN A 121 -1.44 29.66 5.63
CA GLN A 121 -1.49 28.37 6.31
C GLN A 121 -0.78 27.31 5.47
N SER A 122 -0.09 26.39 6.15
CA SER A 122 0.41 25.14 5.57
C SER A 122 0.10 24.01 6.55
N SER A 123 -0.49 22.93 6.07
CA SER A 123 -0.71 21.75 6.89
C SER A 123 -0.37 20.47 6.15
N THR A 124 0.15 19.49 6.89
CA THR A 124 0.49 18.17 6.38
C THR A 124 0.10 17.11 7.40
N TYR A 125 -0.69 16.12 6.99
CA TYR A 125 -1.12 15.01 7.81
C TYR A 125 -0.77 13.68 7.15
N VAL A 126 -0.07 12.81 7.89
CA VAL A 126 0.23 11.44 7.45
C VAL A 126 -0.63 10.45 8.21
N ARG A 127 -1.28 9.54 7.49
CA ARG A 127 -2.05 8.43 8.10
C ARG A 127 -1.78 7.10 7.42
N PHE A 128 -1.91 6.02 8.19
CA PHE A 128 -1.98 4.66 7.66
C PHE A 128 -3.34 4.46 6.95
N VAL A 129 -3.33 3.77 5.80
CA VAL A 129 -4.53 3.52 4.99
C VAL A 129 -4.89 2.04 5.03
N SER A 130 -3.96 1.17 4.63
CA SER A 130 -4.19 -0.26 4.51
C SER A 130 -2.88 -1.04 4.51
N GLN A 131 -2.99 -2.34 4.81
CA GLN A 131 -1.94 -3.30 4.60
C GLN A 131 -2.53 -4.55 3.94
N TYR A 132 -1.93 -4.97 2.84
CA TYR A 132 -2.22 -6.21 2.12
C TYR A 132 -0.97 -7.07 2.14
N TYR A 133 -0.89 -8.01 3.09
CA TYR A 133 0.31 -8.82 3.34
C TYR A 133 1.57 -7.96 3.54
N ASP A 134 2.50 -7.99 2.59
CA ASP A 134 3.75 -7.23 2.56
C ASP A 134 3.62 -5.85 1.92
N GLN A 135 2.45 -5.45 1.44
CA GLN A 135 2.21 -4.11 0.91
C GLN A 135 1.52 -3.23 1.93
N ALA A 136 2.04 -2.03 2.16
CA ALA A 136 1.42 -1.05 3.04
C ALA A 136 1.19 0.28 2.31
N THR A 137 -0.01 0.81 2.44
CA THR A 137 -0.38 2.12 1.91
C THR A 137 -0.55 3.12 3.04
N PHE A 138 0.03 4.29 2.87
CA PHE A 138 -0.16 5.47 3.70
C PHE A 138 -0.65 6.62 2.82
N ALA A 139 -1.27 7.62 3.43
CA ALA A 139 -1.68 8.85 2.75
C ALA A 139 -1.00 10.05 3.40
N ILE A 140 -0.54 10.98 2.57
CA ILE A 140 -0.11 12.33 2.93
C ILE A 140 -1.18 13.29 2.41
N GLN A 141 -1.89 13.94 3.32
CA GLN A 141 -2.81 15.01 3.00
C GLN A 141 -2.09 16.33 3.26
N SER A 142 -2.02 17.20 2.27
CA SER A 142 -1.47 18.55 2.44
C SER A 142 -2.49 19.61 2.05
N TYR A 143 -2.41 20.75 2.72
CA TYR A 143 -3.19 21.94 2.40
C TYR A 143 -2.33 23.18 2.57
N SER A 144 -2.42 24.10 1.61
CA SER A 144 -1.81 25.42 1.70
C SER A 144 -2.83 26.51 1.38
N TYR A 145 -2.76 27.62 2.11
CA TYR A 145 -3.55 28.81 1.85
C TYR A 145 -2.64 30.03 1.91
N SER A 146 -2.57 30.78 0.82
CA SER A 146 -1.92 32.08 0.82
C SER A 146 -2.91 33.15 1.29
N ALA A 147 -2.51 33.96 2.26
CA ALA A 147 -3.33 35.06 2.76
C ALA A 147 -3.92 35.91 1.62
N GLY A 148 -5.25 36.11 1.64
CA GLY A 148 -5.95 36.90 0.63
C GLY A 148 -6.28 36.13 -0.66
N ALA A 149 -5.88 34.86 -0.79
CA ALA A 149 -6.32 34.01 -1.89
C ALA A 149 -7.82 33.68 -1.78
N ALA A 150 -8.45 33.38 -2.92
CA ALA A 150 -9.85 33.00 -2.99
C ALA A 150 -10.14 31.66 -2.31
N HIS A 151 -9.20 30.71 -2.40
CA HIS A 151 -9.24 29.41 -1.75
C HIS A 151 -7.81 28.90 -1.51
N GLY A 152 -7.68 27.86 -0.70
CA GLY A 152 -6.43 27.12 -0.55
C GLY A 152 -6.29 26.03 -1.61
N MET A 153 -5.16 25.35 -1.60
CA MET A 153 -4.85 24.21 -2.43
C MET A 153 -4.67 22.99 -1.54
N TYR A 154 -5.34 21.89 -1.84
CA TYR A 154 -5.11 20.63 -1.14
C TYR A 154 -4.57 19.56 -2.08
N HIS A 155 -3.90 18.58 -1.50
CA HIS A 155 -3.41 17.41 -2.21
C HIS A 155 -3.53 16.18 -1.32
N GLN A 156 -3.77 15.02 -1.93
CA GLN A 156 -3.73 13.73 -1.28
C GLN A 156 -2.82 12.79 -2.07
N GLU A 157 -1.65 12.53 -1.51
CA GLU A 157 -0.68 11.59 -2.05
C GLU A 157 -0.76 10.26 -1.31
N PHE A 158 -0.64 9.15 -2.04
CA PHE A 158 -0.53 7.82 -1.50
C PHE A 158 0.90 7.31 -1.64
N VAL A 159 1.41 6.75 -0.54
CA VAL A 159 2.75 6.16 -0.49
C VAL A 159 2.59 4.68 -0.23
N ASN A 160 2.97 3.87 -1.22
CA ASN A 160 2.96 2.42 -1.13
C ASN A 160 4.35 1.91 -0.79
N PHE A 161 4.42 0.94 0.10
CA PHE A 161 5.65 0.32 0.54
C PHE A 161 5.58 -1.19 0.40
N ASP A 162 6.67 -1.77 -0.10
CA ASP A 162 7.00 -3.18 0.08
C ASP A 162 7.74 -3.33 1.42
N LEU A 163 7.12 -4.04 2.34
CA LEU A 163 7.61 -4.31 3.70
C LEU A 163 8.72 -5.36 3.74
N ASN A 164 8.79 -6.24 2.75
CA ASN A 164 9.84 -7.25 2.62
C ASN A 164 11.15 -6.58 2.18
N THR A 165 11.10 -5.74 1.16
CA THR A 165 12.28 -5.03 0.62
C THR A 165 12.53 -3.68 1.31
N LYS A 166 11.60 -3.20 2.14
CA LYS A 166 11.63 -1.89 2.80
C LYS A 166 11.78 -0.75 1.81
N LYS A 167 11.04 -0.84 0.70
CA LYS A 167 11.14 0.07 -0.43
C LYS A 167 9.81 0.80 -0.65
N ARG A 168 9.87 2.10 -0.92
CA ARG A 168 8.74 2.86 -1.48
C ARG A 168 8.54 2.43 -2.93
N LEU A 169 7.35 1.99 -3.28
CA LEU A 169 6.99 1.54 -4.62
C LEU A 169 6.59 2.73 -5.50
N ALA A 170 7.30 2.94 -6.60
CA ALA A 170 6.80 3.69 -7.73
C ALA A 170 5.91 2.80 -8.61
N LEU A 171 5.11 3.40 -9.48
CA LEU A 171 4.27 2.65 -10.41
C LEU A 171 5.13 1.71 -11.26
N GLU A 172 6.24 2.20 -11.80
CA GLU A 172 7.20 1.41 -12.58
C GLU A 172 7.77 0.19 -11.82
N ASP A 173 7.82 0.24 -10.49
CA ASP A 173 8.30 -0.88 -9.69
C ASP A 173 7.34 -2.06 -9.70
N ILE A 174 6.03 -1.80 -9.88
CA ILE A 174 4.99 -2.83 -9.85
C ILE A 174 4.58 -3.29 -11.25
N LEU A 175 4.84 -2.50 -12.30
CA LEU A 175 4.52 -2.87 -13.68
C LEU A 175 5.39 -4.02 -14.18
N VAL A 176 4.81 -4.88 -15.01
CA VAL A 176 5.59 -5.72 -15.92
C VAL A 176 6.33 -4.81 -16.90
N LYS A 177 7.61 -5.12 -17.17
CA LYS A 177 8.47 -4.28 -18.01
C LYS A 177 7.84 -4.07 -19.40
N GLY A 178 7.62 -2.81 -19.79
CA GLY A 178 7.04 -2.45 -21.09
C GLY A 178 5.51 -2.44 -21.13
N ALA A 179 4.84 -2.66 -19.99
CA ALA A 179 3.38 -2.68 -19.90
C ALA A 179 2.75 -1.29 -19.73
N GLU A 180 3.54 -0.21 -19.64
CA GLU A 180 3.07 1.15 -19.34
C GLU A 180 1.92 1.58 -20.25
N GLN A 181 2.07 1.40 -21.57
CA GLN A 181 1.03 1.79 -22.52
C GLN A 181 -0.23 0.92 -22.38
N GLN A 182 -0.08 -0.38 -22.13
CA GLN A 182 -1.20 -1.30 -21.94
C GLN A 182 -1.98 -0.99 -20.66
N VAL A 183 -1.29 -0.59 -19.59
CA VAL A 183 -1.90 -0.13 -18.34
C VAL A 183 -2.66 1.17 -18.55
N LEU A 184 -2.06 2.11 -19.29
CA LEU A 184 -2.73 3.37 -19.64
C LEU A 184 -3.99 3.13 -20.47
N ASP A 185 -3.92 2.24 -21.46
CA ASP A 185 -5.05 1.90 -22.30
C ASP A 185 -6.18 1.21 -21.51
N ALA A 186 -5.83 0.27 -20.64
CA ALA A 186 -6.79 -0.41 -19.78
C ALA A 186 -7.41 0.54 -18.75
N LEU A 187 -6.63 1.50 -18.22
CA LEU A 187 -7.13 2.54 -17.31
C LEU A 187 -8.13 3.45 -18.03
N TYR A 188 -7.83 3.87 -19.25
CA TYR A 188 -8.78 4.64 -20.06
C TYR A 188 -10.06 3.83 -20.28
N ASP A 189 -9.94 2.59 -20.77
CA ASP A 189 -11.10 1.74 -21.08
C ASP A 189 -12.02 1.56 -19.87
N ALA A 190 -11.43 1.30 -18.70
CA ALA A 190 -12.15 1.11 -17.44
C ALA A 190 -12.88 2.37 -16.94
N ASN A 191 -12.48 3.56 -17.41
CA ASN A 191 -13.01 4.86 -16.97
C ASN A 191 -13.60 5.70 -18.12
N THR A 192 -13.80 5.10 -19.30
CA THR A 192 -14.20 5.78 -20.54
C THR A 192 -15.40 6.71 -20.35
N MET A 193 -16.45 6.24 -19.67
CA MET A 193 -17.67 7.04 -19.45
C MET A 193 -17.37 8.37 -18.74
N TRP A 194 -16.55 8.33 -17.69
CA TRP A 194 -16.20 9.54 -16.95
C TRP A 194 -15.27 10.41 -17.79
N LEU A 195 -14.26 9.82 -18.43
CA LEU A 195 -13.28 10.55 -19.25
C LEU A 195 -13.93 11.29 -20.43
N GLU A 196 -14.84 10.62 -21.16
CA GLU A 196 -15.58 11.23 -22.28
C GLU A 196 -16.50 12.34 -21.82
N GLN A 197 -17.17 12.20 -20.67
CA GLN A 197 -18.00 13.27 -20.09
C GLN A 197 -17.19 14.53 -19.79
N HIS A 198 -15.88 14.39 -19.53
CA HIS A 198 -14.96 15.50 -19.28
C HIS A 198 -14.15 15.91 -20.51
N ASN A 199 -14.48 15.36 -21.70
CA ASN A 199 -13.79 15.60 -22.97
C ASN A 199 -12.29 15.28 -22.89
N ILE A 200 -11.91 14.23 -22.15
CA ILE A 200 -10.53 13.77 -22.04
C ILE A 200 -10.32 12.67 -23.07
N GLU A 201 -9.54 12.97 -24.10
CA GLU A 201 -9.12 12.01 -25.11
C GLU A 201 -8.04 11.06 -24.57
N ARG A 202 -7.96 9.86 -25.15
CA ARG A 202 -6.95 8.84 -24.77
C ARG A 202 -5.51 9.38 -24.81
N SER A 203 -5.21 10.25 -25.78
CA SER A 203 -3.90 10.88 -25.94
C SER A 203 -3.54 11.88 -24.82
N GLN A 204 -4.53 12.37 -24.09
CA GLN A 204 -4.37 13.34 -23.01
C GLN A 204 -4.17 12.67 -21.65
N LEU A 205 -4.72 11.47 -21.46
CA LEU A 205 -4.54 10.71 -20.23
C LEU A 205 -3.08 10.27 -20.07
N LYS A 206 -2.56 10.41 -18.86
CA LYS A 206 -1.23 9.92 -18.47
C LYS A 206 -1.36 9.05 -17.23
N LEU A 207 -0.43 8.12 -17.04
CA LEU A 207 -0.36 7.36 -15.80
C LEU A 207 0.13 8.25 -14.64
N SER A 208 -0.57 8.16 -13.51
CA SER A 208 -0.16 8.81 -12.26
C SER A 208 0.73 7.88 -11.43
N ASP A 209 1.82 8.40 -10.87
CA ASP A 209 2.60 7.69 -9.83
C ASP A 209 1.91 7.74 -8.46
N ASN A 210 0.84 8.53 -8.32
CA ASN A 210 0.02 8.60 -7.12
C ASN A 210 -1.14 7.61 -7.21
N PHE A 211 -0.95 6.42 -6.63
CA PHE A 211 -1.95 5.35 -6.67
C PHE A 211 -2.11 4.67 -5.32
N TYR A 212 -3.23 3.98 -5.12
CA TYR A 212 -3.42 3.12 -3.95
C TYR A 212 -4.17 1.82 -4.29
N TYR A 213 -4.04 0.84 -3.40
CA TYR A 213 -4.73 -0.43 -3.48
C TYR A 213 -6.17 -0.31 -2.96
N GLY A 214 -7.10 -0.09 -3.88
CA GLY A 214 -8.53 -0.10 -3.58
C GLY A 214 -9.08 -1.51 -3.43
N ALA A 215 -10.34 -1.63 -3.01
CA ALA A 215 -11.00 -2.93 -2.81
C ALA A 215 -11.13 -3.73 -4.11
N ASN A 216 -11.34 -3.05 -5.25
CA ASN A 216 -11.65 -3.68 -6.54
C ASN A 216 -10.57 -3.46 -7.62
N GLY A 217 -9.55 -2.66 -7.34
CA GLY A 217 -8.52 -2.32 -8.31
C GLY A 217 -7.44 -1.40 -7.74
N LEU A 218 -6.46 -1.08 -8.57
CA LEU A 218 -5.57 0.04 -8.32
C LEU A 218 -6.30 1.33 -8.67
N VAL A 219 -6.26 2.29 -7.76
CA VAL A 219 -6.87 3.61 -7.96
C VAL A 219 -5.78 4.62 -8.21
N PHE A 220 -5.81 5.24 -9.38
CA PHE A 220 -4.89 6.30 -9.81
C PHE A 220 -5.50 7.65 -9.48
N VAL A 221 -4.76 8.48 -8.76
CA VAL A 221 -5.25 9.76 -8.22
C VAL A 221 -4.54 10.91 -8.93
N TYR A 222 -5.33 11.84 -9.44
CA TYR A 222 -4.87 13.00 -10.21
C TYR A 222 -5.07 14.28 -9.38
N PRO A 223 -4.09 15.20 -9.39
CA PRO A 223 -4.20 16.47 -8.68
C PRO A 223 -5.34 17.34 -9.21
N LEU A 224 -5.73 18.31 -8.38
CA LEU A 224 -6.67 19.36 -8.75
C LEU A 224 -6.27 20.00 -10.08
N TYR A 225 -7.27 20.29 -10.92
CA TYR A 225 -7.11 20.93 -12.24
C TYR A 225 -6.44 20.09 -13.32
N GLU A 226 -5.95 18.88 -13.04
CA GLU A 226 -5.33 18.06 -14.07
C GLU A 226 -6.37 17.46 -15.02
N LEU A 227 -7.41 16.82 -14.47
CA LEU A 227 -8.48 16.19 -15.25
C LEU A 227 -9.85 16.85 -15.05
N ALA A 228 -10.08 17.55 -13.93
CA ALA A 228 -11.37 18.14 -13.58
C ALA A 228 -11.22 19.47 -12.85
N SER A 229 -12.33 20.17 -12.65
CA SER A 229 -12.33 21.45 -11.95
C SER A 229 -12.00 21.29 -10.45
N TYR A 230 -11.59 22.39 -9.79
CA TYR A 230 -11.38 22.39 -8.32
C TYR A 230 -12.61 21.91 -7.54
N ALA A 231 -13.81 22.27 -8.00
CA ALA A 231 -15.07 21.94 -7.34
C ALA A 231 -15.36 20.44 -7.33
N GLU A 232 -14.85 19.71 -8.33
CA GLU A 232 -14.98 18.26 -8.44
C GLU A 232 -13.88 17.52 -7.66
N GLY A 233 -12.82 18.23 -7.31
CA GLY A 233 -11.73 17.73 -6.48
C GLY A 233 -10.70 16.92 -7.25
N MET A 234 -9.92 16.13 -6.51
CA MET A 234 -8.93 15.24 -7.09
C MET A 234 -9.62 14.03 -7.74
N THR A 235 -9.36 13.80 -9.01
CA THR A 235 -9.96 12.68 -9.75
C THR A 235 -9.33 11.36 -9.34
N GLU A 236 -10.16 10.36 -9.09
CA GLU A 236 -9.74 8.97 -8.87
C GLU A 236 -10.22 8.09 -10.03
N LEU A 237 -9.30 7.46 -10.75
CA LEU A 237 -9.60 6.51 -11.83
C LEU A 237 -9.24 5.10 -11.38
N ASN A 238 -10.18 4.17 -11.48
CA ASN A 238 -9.98 2.80 -10.99
C ASN A 238 -9.64 1.85 -12.14
N LEU A 239 -8.56 1.09 -12.00
CA LEU A 239 -8.19 -0.02 -12.87
C LEU A 239 -8.49 -1.36 -12.17
N PRO A 240 -9.52 -2.11 -12.59
CA PRO A 240 -9.92 -3.35 -11.94
C PRO A 240 -8.81 -4.40 -11.91
N TYR A 241 -8.70 -5.14 -10.80
CA TYR A 241 -7.66 -6.18 -10.66
C TYR A 241 -7.66 -7.23 -11.77
N ALA A 242 -8.83 -7.62 -12.27
CA ALA A 242 -8.95 -8.57 -13.37
C ALA A 242 -8.31 -8.05 -14.68
N ALA A 243 -8.38 -6.74 -14.94
CA ALA A 243 -7.80 -6.10 -16.13
C ALA A 243 -6.28 -5.93 -16.04
N MET A 244 -5.69 -6.12 -14.85
CA MET A 244 -4.25 -5.97 -14.61
C MET A 244 -3.46 -7.28 -14.76
N THR A 245 -4.15 -8.38 -15.06
CA THR A 245 -3.52 -9.70 -15.26
C THR A 245 -2.44 -9.59 -16.34
N GLN A 246 -1.20 -9.97 -16.01
CA GLN A 246 0.01 -9.83 -16.86
C GLN A 246 0.51 -8.41 -17.11
N LEU A 247 -0.17 -7.37 -16.62
CA LEU A 247 0.29 -5.98 -16.71
C LEU A 247 1.02 -5.52 -15.44
N ILE A 248 0.60 -6.03 -14.28
CA ILE A 248 1.23 -5.82 -12.97
C ILE A 248 1.91 -7.13 -12.55
N LYS A 249 3.10 -7.04 -11.94
CA LYS A 249 3.79 -8.22 -11.42
C LYS A 249 2.94 -8.87 -10.32
N ALA A 250 2.83 -10.19 -10.33
CA ALA A 250 1.88 -10.93 -9.52
C ALA A 250 2.08 -10.72 -8.01
N GLU A 251 3.32 -10.53 -7.57
CA GLU A 251 3.67 -10.25 -6.16
C GLU A 251 3.13 -8.91 -5.63
N TYR A 252 2.75 -7.99 -6.51
CA TYR A 252 2.16 -6.70 -6.13
C TYR A 252 0.64 -6.67 -6.30
N LEU A 253 -0.02 -7.79 -6.63
CA LEU A 253 -1.47 -7.89 -6.69
C LEU A 253 -2.00 -8.53 -5.39
N PRO A 254 -3.18 -8.12 -4.89
CA PRO A 254 -3.81 -8.83 -3.79
C PRO A 254 -4.16 -10.26 -4.22
N SER A 255 -4.36 -11.15 -3.24
CA SER A 255 -4.78 -12.52 -3.51
C SER A 255 -6.20 -12.54 -4.11
N LEU A 256 -6.29 -12.56 -5.43
CA LEU A 256 -7.56 -12.60 -6.16
C LEU A 256 -8.18 -14.01 -6.13
N PRO A 257 -9.52 -14.12 -6.18
CA PRO A 257 -10.17 -15.40 -6.43
C PRO A 257 -9.69 -16.00 -7.74
N HIS A 258 -9.49 -17.32 -7.75
CA HIS A 258 -9.22 -18.04 -8.99
C HIS A 258 -10.55 -18.26 -9.71
N TYR A 259 -10.82 -17.47 -10.74
CA TYR A 259 -11.98 -17.67 -11.60
C TYR A 259 -11.64 -18.73 -12.65
N PRO A 260 -12.49 -19.75 -12.86
CA PRO A 260 -12.32 -20.67 -13.99
C PRO A 260 -12.38 -19.85 -15.29
N ALA A 261 -11.50 -20.19 -16.24
CA ALA A 261 -11.58 -19.60 -17.57
C ALA A 261 -12.95 -19.90 -18.19
N PRO A 262 -13.57 -18.93 -18.90
CA PRO A 262 -14.80 -19.17 -19.63
C PRO A 262 -14.63 -20.22 -20.73
#